data_AF-A0A923XC74-F1
#
_entry.id   AF-A0A923XC74-F1
#
_cell.length_a   1.000
_cell.length_b   1.000
_cell.length_c   1.000
_cell.angle_alpha   90.00
_cell.angle_beta   90.00
_cell.angle_gamma   90.00
#
_symmetry.space_group_name_H-M   'P 1'
#
loop_
_entity.id
_entity.type
_entity.pdbx_description
1 polymer ?
#
loop_
_entity_poly.entity_id
_entity_poly.type
_entity_poly.pdbx_seq_one_letter_code
_entity_poly.pdbx_strand_id
1 'polypeptide(L)'
;HQMKKLRPDVELIQAPVMDEICACNDCPYMKMNTLEKIKAALTNFKPEVTLDETLRLKAATSLNNMMKITSGQTVQWPEHFTQ
;
A
#
# COMPACT_ATOMS: atom_id res chain seq x y z
N HIS A 1 -12.54 -6.18 -9.65
CA HIS A 1 -12.67 -5.33 -10.86
C HIS A 1 -11.40 -5.30 -11.71
N GLN A 2 -10.26 -4.80 -11.20
CA GLN A 2 -9.03 -4.63 -12.01
C GLN A 2 -8.56 -5.90 -12.74
N MET A 3 -8.60 -7.06 -12.08
CA MET A 3 -8.27 -8.35 -12.71
C MET A 3 -9.16 -8.67 -13.92
N LYS A 4 -10.47 -8.42 -13.83
CA LYS A 4 -11.42 -8.66 -14.94
C LYS A 4 -11.21 -7.69 -16.10
N LYS A 5 -10.77 -6.46 -15.81
CA LYS A 5 -10.39 -5.47 -16.84
C LYS A 5 -9.13 -5.91 -17.61
N LEU A 6 -8.15 -6.46 -16.90
CA LEU A 6 -6.89 -6.95 -17.50
C LEU A 6 -7.08 -8.27 -18.27
N ARG A 7 -8.00 -9.12 -17.81
CA ARG A 7 -8.29 -10.44 -18.39
C ARG A 7 -9.80 -10.65 -18.53
N PRO A 8 -10.44 -10.03 -19.54
CA PRO A 8 -11.88 -10.17 -19.76
C PRO A 8 -12.26 -11.58 -20.23
N ASP A 9 -11.32 -12.30 -20.82
CA ASP A 9 -11.41 -13.62 -21.42
C ASP A 9 -11.56 -14.77 -20.42
N VAL A 10 -11.20 -14.56 -19.15
CA VAL A 10 -11.25 -15.61 -18.12
C VAL A 10 -12.41 -15.42 -17.15
N GLU A 11 -12.93 -16.53 -16.65
CA GLU A 11 -13.81 -16.52 -15.48
C GLU A 11 -12.95 -16.40 -14.21
N LEU A 12 -13.27 -15.41 -13.37
CA LEU A 12 -12.53 -15.16 -12.13
C LEU A 12 -13.38 -15.67 -10.96
N ILE A 13 -12.91 -16.72 -10.30
CA ILE A 13 -13.56 -17.33 -9.15
C ILE A 13 -12.89 -16.77 -7.88
N GLN A 14 -13.69 -16.28 -6.93
CA GLN A 14 -13.16 -15.82 -5.66
C GLN A 14 -12.67 -17.01 -4.82
N ALA A 15 -11.55 -16.82 -4.12
CA ALA A 15 -11.05 -17.82 -3.19
C ALA A 15 -12.06 -18.03 -2.05
N PRO A 16 -12.23 -19.28 -1.56
CA PRO A 16 -13.09 -19.55 -0.42
C PRO A 16 -12.54 -18.84 0.82
N VAL A 17 -13.42 -18.19 1.59
CA VAL A 17 -13.06 -17.57 2.87
C VAL A 17 -13.34 -18.60 3.96
N MET A 18 -12.29 -19.10 4.61
CA MET A 18 -12.45 -20.12 5.66
C MET A 18 -12.82 -19.53 7.03
N ASP A 19 -12.40 -18.29 7.31
CA ASP A 19 -12.64 -17.61 8.58
C ASP A 19 -13.02 -16.14 8.37
N GLU A 20 -14.04 -15.64 9.08
CA GLU A 20 -14.53 -14.25 9.00
C GLU A 20 -13.47 -13.18 9.36
N ILE A 21 -12.38 -13.59 10.01
CA ILE A 21 -11.28 -12.72 10.45
C ILE A 21 -10.41 -12.28 9.26
N CYS A 22 -10.37 -13.06 8.18
CA CYS A 22 -9.50 -12.84 7.02
C CYS A 22 -10.29 -12.33 5.79
N ALA A 23 -11.11 -11.29 5.97
CA ALA A 23 -11.79 -10.60 4.87
C ALA A 23 -10.85 -9.68 4.07
N CYS A 24 -9.67 -10.18 3.68
CA CYS A 24 -8.66 -9.39 2.94
C CYS A 24 -9.19 -8.89 1.58
N ASN A 25 -10.15 -9.61 1.00
CA ASN A 25 -10.85 -9.21 -0.24
C ASN A 25 -11.94 -8.15 -0.02
N ASP A 26 -12.36 -7.89 1.23
CA ASP A 26 -13.41 -6.93 1.57
C ASP A 26 -13.02 -5.97 2.70
N CYS A 27 -11.87 -5.31 2.57
CA CYS A 27 -11.37 -4.38 3.58
C CYS A 27 -12.28 -3.14 3.74
N PRO A 28 -12.86 -2.88 4.94
CA PRO A 28 -13.75 -1.74 5.16
C PRO A 28 -13.01 -0.40 5.06
N TYR A 29 -11.73 -0.37 5.45
CA TYR A 29 -10.93 0.86 5.43
C TYR A 29 -10.66 1.37 4.01
N MET A 30 -10.47 0.46 3.04
CA MET A 30 -10.27 0.83 1.64
C MET A 30 -11.52 1.52 1.06
N LYS A 31 -12.72 1.07 1.45
CA LYS A 31 -14.00 1.63 1.00
C LYS A 31 -14.30 3.02 1.59
N MET A 32 -13.52 3.51 2.55
CA MET A 32 -13.70 4.85 3.11
C MET A 32 -13.39 5.97 2.10
N ASN A 33 -12.66 5.67 1.02
CA ASN A 33 -12.27 6.61 -0.03
C ASN A 33 -13.35 6.71 -1.11
N THR A 34 -14.32 7.61 -0.94
CA THR A 34 -15.40 7.86 -1.91
C THR A 34 -15.04 8.94 -2.93
N LEU A 35 -15.75 9.01 -4.06
CA LEU A 35 -15.52 10.02 -5.10
C LEU A 35 -15.71 11.45 -4.57
N GLU A 36 -16.68 11.65 -3.68
CA GLU A 36 -16.95 12.95 -3.04
C GLU A 36 -15.77 13.39 -2.17
N LYS A 37 -15.20 12.46 -1.39
CA LYS A 37 -14.02 12.73 -0.56
C LYS A 37 -12.78 13.01 -1.41
N ILE A 38 -12.59 12.27 -2.50
CA ILE A 38 -11.48 12.52 -3.44
C ILE A 38 -11.61 13.91 -4.05
N LYS A 39 -12.80 14.28 -4.53
CA LYS A 39 -13.05 15.63 -5.05
C LYS A 39 -12.75 16.70 -3.99
N ALA A 40 -13.26 16.52 -2.77
CA ALA A 40 -12.99 17.45 -1.68
C ALA A 40 -11.48 17.56 -1.36
N ALA A 41 -10.74 16.46 -1.39
CA ALA A 41 -9.32 16.46 -1.16
C ALA A 41 -8.53 17.22 -2.23
N LEU A 42 -8.92 17.10 -3.50
CA LEU A 42 -8.31 17.84 -4.60
C LEU A 42 -8.64 19.34 -4.58
N THR A 43 -9.85 19.73 -4.17
CA THR A 43 -10.24 21.14 -4.05
C THR A 43 -9.60 21.81 -2.84
N ASN A 44 -9.52 21.09 -1.71
CA ASN A 44 -9.15 21.68 -0.42
C ASN A 44 -7.70 21.40 -0.01
N PHE A 45 -6.98 20.55 -0.77
CA PHE A 45 -5.65 20.04 -0.45
C PHE A 45 -5.54 19.46 0.98
N LYS A 46 -6.59 18.77 1.42
CA LYS A 46 -6.71 18.18 2.76
C LYS A 46 -7.33 16.77 2.69
N PRO A 47 -7.00 15.87 3.63
CA PRO A 47 -6.07 16.06 4.74
C PRO A 47 -4.61 16.02 4.30
N GLU A 48 -3.77 16.80 4.97
CA GLU A 48 -2.31 16.67 4.88
C GLU A 48 -1.85 15.51 5.76
N VAL A 49 -0.89 14.73 5.28
CA VAL A 49 -0.26 13.66 6.06
C VAL A 49 1.09 14.15 6.57
N THR A 50 1.18 14.40 7.86
CA THR A 50 2.42 14.82 8.53
C THR A 50 3.05 13.66 9.29
N LEU A 51 4.37 13.57 9.28
CA LEU A 51 5.13 12.56 10.00
C LEU A 51 6.33 13.21 10.70
N ASP A 52 6.76 12.64 11.82
CA ASP A 52 8.04 13.02 12.44
C ASP A 52 9.20 12.69 11.50
N GLU A 53 10.16 13.62 11.36
CA GLU A 53 11.25 13.47 10.40
C GLU A 53 12.18 12.30 10.74
N THR A 54 12.39 12.03 12.02
CA THR A 54 13.21 10.89 12.46
C THR A 54 12.52 9.58 12.08
N LEU A 55 11.22 9.47 12.31
CA LEU A 55 10.42 8.32 11.89
C LEU A 55 10.44 8.15 10.36
N ARG A 56 10.25 9.25 9.61
CA ARG A 56 10.24 9.26 8.14
C ARG A 56 11.57 8.74 7.57
N LEU A 57 12.71 9.20 8.11
CA LEU A 57 14.04 8.77 7.68
C LEU A 57 14.31 7.29 7.97
N LYS A 58 13.90 6.80 9.14
CA LYS A 58 14.00 5.38 9.49
C LYS A 58 13.19 4.51 8.54
N ALA A 59 11.92 4.86 8.28
CA ALA A 59 11.07 4.13 7.33
C ALA A 59 11.59 4.20 5.89
N ALA A 60 12.11 5.35 5.46
CA ALA A 60 12.67 5.54 4.12
C ALA A 60 13.86 4.63 3.83
N THR A 61 14.66 4.28 4.84
CA THR A 61 15.82 3.38 4.69
C THR A 61 15.38 2.00 4.17
N SER A 62 14.38 1.40 4.84
CA SER A 62 13.84 0.10 4.44
C SER A 62 13.20 0.15 3.06
N LEU A 63 12.41 1.20 2.78
CA LEU A 63 11.75 1.37 1.50
C LEU A 63 12.77 1.50 0.35
N ASN A 64 13.80 2.33 0.54
CA ASN A 64 14.85 2.53 -0.46
C ASN A 64 15.62 1.24 -0.75
N ASN A 65 15.91 0.44 0.29
CA ASN A 65 16.58 -0.85 0.10
C ASN A 65 15.70 -1.84 -0.67
N MET A 66 14.40 -1.91 -0.38
CA MET A 66 13.44 -2.73 -1.15
C MET A 66 13.43 -2.34 -2.63
N MET A 67 13.42 -1.03 -2.93
CA MET A 67 13.44 -0.54 -4.31
C MET A 67 14.77 -0.85 -5.03
N LYS A 68 15.91 -0.76 -4.33
CA LYS A 68 17.23 -1.16 -4.86
C LYS A 68 17.28 -2.64 -5.21
N ILE A 69 16.80 -3.50 -4.30
CA ILE A 69 16.75 -4.95 -4.54
C ILE A 69 15.89 -5.26 -5.77
N THR A 70 14.71 -4.66 -5.86
CA THR A 70 13.77 -4.86 -6.97
C THR A 70 14.35 -4.40 -8.32
N SER A 71 15.27 -3.43 -8.30
CA SER A 71 15.99 -2.94 -9.50
C SER A 71 17.33 -3.62 -9.75
N GLY A 72 17.67 -4.69 -9.01
CA GLY A 72 18.90 -5.45 -9.18
C GLY A 72 20.16 -4.77 -8.63
N GLN A 73 20.01 -3.72 -7.82
CA GLN A 73 21.12 -3.02 -7.18
C GLN A 73 21.49 -3.68 -5.84
N THR A 74 22.78 -3.64 -5.50
CA THR A 74 23.27 -4.13 -4.20
C THR A 74 22.89 -3.16 -3.09
N VAL A 75 22.46 -3.70 -1.95
CA VAL A 75 22.19 -2.93 -0.73
C VAL A 75 23.27 -3.20 0.31
N GLN A 76 23.67 -2.15 1.04
CA GLN A 76 24.56 -2.27 2.18
C GLN A 76 23.71 -2.39 3.44
N TRP A 77 23.90 -3.46 4.19
CA TRP A 77 23.21 -3.69 5.45
C TRP A 77 24.10 -3.24 6.60
N PRO A 78 23.56 -2.52 7.60
CA PRO A 78 24.32 -2.25 8.81
C PRO A 78 24.57 -3.57 9.54
N GLU A 79 25.72 -3.72 10.19
CA GLU A 79 26.00 -4.88 11.04
C GLU A 79 25.02 -4.97 12.22
N HIS A 80 24.51 -3.82 12.68
CA HIS A 80 23.54 -3.71 13.77
C HIS A 80 22.47 -2.67 13.44
N PHE A 81 21.20 -3.05 13.56
CA PHE A 81 20.08 -2.11 13.50
C PHE A 81 19.89 -1.51 14.89
N THR A 82 20.63 -0.46 15.22
CA THR A 82 20.41 0.28 16.47
C THR A 82 19.11 1.09 16.39
N GLN A 83 18.37 1.12 17.50
CA GLN A 83 17.07 1.80 17.62
C GLN A 83 17.17 3.31 17.52
#